data_AF-A0A915ZET6-F1
#
_entry.id   AF-A0A915ZET6-F1
#
_cell.length_a   1.000
_cell.length_b   1.000
_cell.length_c   1.000
_cell.angle_alpha   90.00
_cell.angle_beta   90.00
_cell.angle_gamma   90.00
#
_symmetry.space_group_name_H-M   'P 1'
#
loop_
_entity.id
_entity.type
_entity.pdbx_description
1 polymer ?
#
loop_
_entity_poly.entity_id
_entity_poly.type
_entity_poly.pdbx_seq_one_letter_code
_entity_poly.pdbx_strand_id
1 'polypeptide(L)'
;MTHYTELSPQEKGKILAYMENFNPTQIARKMGRDPTTIRSLTTAKQTLYDAGIHSHVAAKKPFISKRHASARISWYEKYKKKTACDWAQVIFSDESSIEIGKQS
;
A
#
# COMPACT_ATOMS: atom_id res chain seq x y z
N MET A 1 -11.02 18.88 1.04
CA MET A 1 -10.99 18.47 -0.38
C MET A 1 -10.05 19.43 -1.10
N THR A 2 -8.80 19.03 -1.34
CA THR A 2 -7.89 19.83 -2.18
C THR A 2 -8.35 19.64 -3.62
N HIS A 3 -8.93 20.67 -4.23
CA HIS A 3 -9.23 20.66 -5.66
C HIS A 3 -7.91 20.56 -6.42
N TYR A 4 -7.57 19.37 -6.90
CA TYR A 4 -6.51 19.19 -7.87
C TYR A 4 -7.01 19.82 -9.17
N THR A 5 -6.50 21.00 -9.52
CA THR A 5 -6.73 21.57 -10.84
C THR A 5 -6.07 20.64 -11.85
N GLU A 6 -6.86 19.86 -12.58
CA GLU A 6 -6.35 18.93 -13.59
C GLU A 6 -5.54 19.70 -14.63
N LEU A 7 -4.23 19.40 -14.71
CA LEU A 7 -3.36 19.97 -15.74
C LEU A 7 -3.51 19.17 -17.03
N SER A 8 -3.61 19.89 -18.15
CA SER A 8 -3.68 19.23 -19.45
C SER A 8 -2.37 18.47 -19.73
N PRO A 9 -2.40 17.43 -20.60
CA PRO A 9 -1.19 16.70 -20.99
C PRO A 9 -0.07 17.62 -21.51
N GLN A 10 -0.44 18.71 -22.19
CA GLN A 10 0.50 19.70 -22.74
C GLN A 10 1.17 20.52 -21.63
N GLU A 11 0.41 20.89 -20.60
CA GLU A 11 0.95 21.61 -19.44
C GLU A 11 1.87 20.72 -18.62
N LYS A 12 1.51 19.44 -18.43
CA LYS A 12 2.39 18.43 -17.81
C LYS A 12 3.71 18.27 -18.58
N GLY A 13 3.64 18.20 -19.91
CA GLY A 13 4.83 18.12 -20.77
C GLY A 13 5.75 19.34 -20.67
N LYS A 14 5.19 20.56 -20.64
CA LYS A 14 5.95 21.81 -20.44
C LYS A 14 6.63 21.84 -19.06
N ILE A 15 5.93 21.41 -18.01
CA ILE A 15 6.49 21.34 -16.66
C ILE A 15 7.68 20.39 -16.64
N LEU A 16 7.55 19.19 -17.21
CA LEU A 16 8.62 18.20 -17.26
C LEU A 16 9.87 18.75 -17.99
N ALA A 17 9.67 19.44 -19.12
CA ALA A 17 10.78 20.07 -19.86
C ALA A 17 11.48 21.18 -19.06
N TYR A 18 10.76 21.93 -18.20
CA TYR A 18 11.37 22.96 -17.37
C TYR A 18 12.07 22.43 -16.11
N MET A 19 11.77 21.20 -15.67
CA MET A 19 12.36 20.61 -14.47
C MET A 19 13.87 20.37 -14.58
N GLU A 20 14.42 20.25 -15.79
CA GLU A 20 15.87 20.10 -16.00
C GLU A 20 16.66 21.34 -15.59
N ASN A 21 16.02 22.52 -15.62
CA ASN A 21 16.72 23.82 -15.53
C ASN A 21 16.15 24.77 -14.48
N PHE A 22 14.96 24.50 -13.92
CA PHE A 22 14.26 25.42 -13.02
C PHE A 22 13.60 24.68 -11.84
N ASN A 23 13.54 25.35 -10.68
CA ASN A 23 12.85 24.80 -9.51
C ASN A 23 11.31 24.96 -9.62
N PRO A 24 10.51 24.20 -8.85
CA PRO A 24 9.05 24.22 -8.96
C PRO A 24 8.41 25.61 -8.80
N THR A 25 8.98 26.48 -7.98
CA THR A 25 8.48 27.85 -7.77
C THR A 25 8.75 28.74 -8.99
N GLN A 26 9.91 28.60 -9.62
CA GLN A 26 10.26 29.31 -10.86
C GLN A 26 9.39 28.84 -12.03
N ILE A 27 9.13 27.54 -12.13
CA ILE A 27 8.24 26.95 -13.12
C ILE A 27 6.81 27.48 -12.94
N ALA A 28 6.31 27.51 -11.70
CA ALA A 28 4.99 28.02 -11.37
C ALA A 28 4.81 29.48 -11.80
N ARG A 29 5.81 30.33 -11.51
CA ARG A 29 5.83 31.74 -11.93
C ARG A 29 5.82 31.89 -13.46
N LYS A 30 6.58 31.07 -14.20
CA LYS A 30 6.60 31.07 -15.68
C LYS A 30 5.27 30.62 -16.28
N MET A 31 4.60 29.67 -15.63
CA MET A 31 3.33 29.10 -16.08
C MET A 31 2.10 29.89 -15.60
N GLY A 32 2.27 30.92 -14.75
CA GLY A 32 1.16 31.65 -14.15
C GLY A 32 0.29 30.78 -13.22
N ARG A 33 0.88 29.77 -12.58
CA ARG A 33 0.20 28.80 -11.70
C ARG A 33 0.69 28.89 -10.27
N ASP A 34 -0.07 28.32 -9.35
CA ASP A 34 0.36 28.18 -7.96
C ASP A 34 1.51 27.17 -7.82
N PRO A 35 2.57 27.47 -7.04
CA PRO A 35 3.69 26.56 -6.82
C PRO A 35 3.31 25.18 -6.28
N THR A 36 2.19 25.07 -5.55
CA THR A 36 1.69 23.79 -5.05
C THR A 36 1.20 22.87 -6.16
N THR A 37 0.64 23.42 -7.24
CA THR A 37 0.18 22.68 -8.42
C THR A 37 1.35 22.02 -9.17
N ILE A 38 2.48 22.72 -9.26
CA ILE A 38 3.71 22.16 -9.84
C ILE A 38 4.28 21.09 -8.91
N ARG A 39 4.39 21.40 -7.62
CA ARG A 39 4.95 20.48 -6.62
C ARG A 39 4.21 19.15 -6.58
N SER A 40 2.87 19.15 -6.70
CA SER A 40 2.09 17.90 -6.73
C SER A 40 2.41 17.00 -7.91
N LEU A 41 2.64 17.56 -9.11
CA LEU A 41 3.03 16.78 -10.29
C LEU A 41 4.45 16.23 -10.18
N THR A 42 5.36 17.01 -9.60
CA THR A 42 6.77 16.64 -9.47
C THR A 42 7.07 15.80 -8.24
N THR A 43 6.05 15.48 -7.42
CA THR A 43 6.24 14.64 -6.25
C THR A 43 6.41 13.20 -6.72
N ALA A 44 7.44 12.50 -6.24
CA ALA A 44 7.64 11.07 -6.48
C ALA A 44 6.37 10.23 -6.23
N LYS A 45 5.53 10.64 -5.28
CA LYS A 45 4.21 10.04 -5.00
C LYS A 45 3.28 10.05 -6.21
N GLN A 46 3.18 11.15 -6.96
CA GLN A 46 2.32 11.24 -8.13
C GLN A 46 2.88 10.40 -9.28
N THR A 47 4.19 10.42 -9.49
CA THR A 47 4.85 9.56 -10.48
C THR A 47 4.59 8.08 -10.20
N LEU A 48 4.68 7.66 -8.94
CA LEU A 48 4.35 6.30 -8.52
C LEU A 48 2.87 5.99 -8.79
N TYR A 49 1.96 6.91 -8.46
CA TYR A 49 0.53 6.74 -8.70
C TYR A 49 0.19 6.59 -10.20
N ASP A 50 0.77 7.45 -11.04
CA ASP A 50 0.60 7.40 -12.51
C ASP A 50 1.19 6.12 -13.11
N ALA A 51 2.24 5.55 -12.48
CA ALA A 51 2.79 4.23 -12.81
C ALA A 51 1.98 3.04 -12.24
N GLY A 52 0.85 3.31 -11.57
CA GLY A 52 0.01 2.28 -10.95
C GLY A 52 0.52 1.77 -9.60
N ILE A 53 1.56 2.37 -9.04
CA ILE A 53 2.14 2.00 -7.74
C ILE A 53 1.46 2.80 -6.64
N HIS A 54 0.60 2.11 -5.90
CA HIS A 54 -0.19 2.69 -4.82
C HIS A 54 0.41 2.40 -3.45
N SER A 55 0.31 3.36 -2.54
CA SER A 55 0.67 3.15 -1.14
C SER A 55 -0.44 2.37 -0.42
N HIS A 56 -0.09 1.21 0.14
CA HIS A 56 -0.99 0.43 1.01
C HIS A 56 -0.34 0.17 2.37
N VAL A 57 -1.16 0.12 3.42
CA VAL A 57 -0.71 -0.34 4.73
C VAL A 57 -0.70 -1.87 4.72
N ALA A 58 0.47 -2.47 4.93
CA ALA A 58 0.58 -3.92 5.02
C ALA A 58 -0.20 -4.46 6.23
N ALA A 59 -0.96 -5.54 6.05
CA ALA A 59 -1.63 -6.22 7.16
C ALA A 59 -0.59 -6.73 8.17
N LYS A 60 -0.87 -6.57 9.47
CA LYS A 60 -0.05 -7.15 10.53
C LYS A 60 -0.14 -8.67 10.46
N LYS A 61 0.97 -9.33 10.11
CA LYS A 61 1.07 -10.79 10.05
C LYS A 61 2.11 -11.28 11.06
N PRO A 62 1.90 -12.42 11.73
CA PRO A 62 2.95 -13.03 12.52
C PRO A 62 4.13 -13.41 11.62
N PHE A 63 5.34 -13.32 12.17
CA PHE A 63 6.55 -13.70 11.45
C PHE A 63 6.56 -15.21 11.17
N ILE A 64 6.80 -15.59 9.91
CA ILE A 64 6.86 -17.00 9.48
C ILE A 64 8.32 -17.32 9.16
N SER A 65 9.00 -18.01 10.07
CA SER A 65 10.31 -18.60 9.83
C SER A 65 10.23 -19.72 8.79
N LYS A 66 11.39 -20.11 8.22
CA LYS A 66 11.49 -21.26 7.30
C LYS A 66 10.90 -22.54 7.92
N ARG A 67 11.17 -22.76 9.22
CA ARG A 67 10.60 -23.89 9.98
C ARG A 67 9.07 -23.85 10.01
N HIS A 68 8.47 -22.69 10.28
CA HIS A 68 7.01 -22.54 10.28
C HIS A 68 6.41 -22.77 8.89
N ALA A 69 7.04 -22.25 7.84
CA ALA A 69 6.59 -22.47 6.46
C ALA A 69 6.59 -23.96 6.09
N SER A 70 7.69 -24.67 6.36
CA SER A 70 7.79 -26.11 6.13
C SER A 70 6.74 -26.90 6.93
N ALA A 71 6.55 -26.59 8.21
CA ALA A 71 5.56 -27.27 9.04
C ALA A 71 4.12 -27.06 8.50
N ARG A 72 3.79 -25.86 8.03
CA ARG A 72 2.49 -25.57 7.41
C ARG A 72 2.26 -26.38 6.12
N ILE A 73 3.28 -26.45 5.26
CA ILE A 73 3.21 -27.25 4.02
C ILE A 73 3.06 -28.74 4.36
N SER A 74 3.87 -29.28 5.27
CA SER A 74 3.77 -30.68 5.68
C SER A 74 2.41 -31.02 6.28
N TRP A 75 1.82 -30.12 7.06
CA TRP A 75 0.48 -30.29 7.60
C TRP A 75 -0.58 -30.32 6.49
N TYR A 76 -0.51 -29.37 5.55
CA TYR A 76 -1.39 -29.35 4.38
C TYR A 76 -1.27 -30.65 3.56
N GLU A 77 -0.06 -31.06 3.20
CA GLU A 77 0.19 -32.27 2.42
C GLU A 77 -0.34 -33.54 3.11
N LYS A 78 -0.21 -33.61 4.45
CA LYS A 78 -0.72 -34.73 5.25
C LYS A 78 -2.24 -34.84 5.21
N TYR A 79 -2.94 -33.69 5.22
CA TYR A 79 -4.41 -33.67 5.36
C TYR A 79 -5.16 -33.21 4.10
N LYS A 80 -4.49 -32.94 2.98
CA LYS A 80 -5.12 -32.45 1.73
C LYS A 80 -6.20 -33.38 1.16
N LYS A 81 -6.14 -34.67 1.49
CA LYS A 81 -7.12 -35.68 1.06
C LYS A 81 -8.29 -35.86 2.04
N LYS A 82 -8.25 -35.23 3.23
CA LYS A 82 -9.36 -35.32 4.19
C LYS A 82 -10.60 -34.68 3.60
N THR A 83 -11.71 -35.39 3.73
CA THR A 83 -13.04 -34.95 3.31
C THR A 83 -13.73 -34.16 4.43
N ALA A 84 -14.87 -33.54 4.13
CA ALA A 84 -15.69 -32.87 5.13
C ALA A 84 -16.13 -33.81 6.27
N CYS A 85 -16.46 -35.07 5.96
CA CYS A 85 -16.81 -36.08 6.96
C CYS A 85 -15.64 -36.37 7.93
N ASP A 86 -14.41 -36.40 7.41
CA ASP A 86 -13.20 -36.61 8.23
C ASP A 86 -12.89 -35.43 9.16
N TRP A 87 -13.36 -34.23 8.82
CA TRP A 87 -13.23 -33.03 9.65
C TRP A 87 -14.38 -32.90 10.66
N ALA A 88 -15.57 -33.40 10.32
CA ALA A 88 -16.71 -33.43 11.23
C ALA A 88 -16.45 -34.29 12.49
N GLN A 89 -15.47 -35.19 12.43
CA GLN A 89 -15.01 -36.01 13.55
C GLN A 89 -13.89 -35.35 14.38
N VAL A 90 -13.49 -34.12 14.06
CA VAL A 90 -12.40 -33.41 14.75
C VAL A 90 -12.97 -32.22 15.52
N ILE A 91 -12.63 -32.14 16.81
CA ILE A 91 -12.90 -30.97 17.66
C ILE A 91 -11.63 -30.12 17.68
N PHE A 92 -11.77 -28.82 17.38
CA PHE A 92 -10.70 -27.84 17.50
C PHE A 92 -10.94 -26.99 18.75
N SER A 93 -9.89 -26.80 19.54
CA SER A 93 -9.87 -25.86 20.67
C SER A 93 -8.63 -24.99 20.59
N ASP A 94 -8.77 -23.73 20.97
CA ASP A 94 -7.66 -22.78 21.12
C ASP A 94 -7.91 -21.94 22.38
N GLU A 95 -6.84 -21.43 22.98
CA GLU A 95 -6.91 -20.60 24.18
C GLU A 95 -6.81 -19.13 23.79
N SER A 96 -7.59 -18.28 24.48
CA SER A 96 -7.51 -16.82 24.31
C SER A 96 -7.52 -16.14 25.67
N SER A 97 -6.84 -14.99 25.76
CA SER A 97 -6.89 -14.16 26.96
C SER A 97 -8.12 -13.26 26.96
N ILE A 98 -8.74 -13.11 28.12
CA ILE A 98 -9.86 -12.19 28.34
C ILE A 98 -9.38 -11.09 29.28
N GLU A 99 -9.23 -9.88 28.76
CA GLU A 99 -8.82 -8.71 29.54
C GLU A 99 -10.07 -7.97 30.04
N ILE A 100 -10.25 -7.87 31.36
CA ILE A 100 -11.43 -7.24 32.00
C ILE A 100 -11.30 -5.69 32.04
N GLY A 101 -10.18 -5.15 31.52
CA GLY A 101 -9.86 -3.72 31.52
C GLY A 101 -9.06 -3.29 32.75
N LYS A 102 -8.37 -2.14 32.65
CA LYS A 102 -7.67 -1.54 33.81
C LYS A 102 -8.70 -0.86 34.72
N GLN A 103 -8.66 -1.16 36.01
CA GLN A 103 -9.34 -0.32 37.00
C GLN A 103 -8.74 1.08 36.89
N SER A 104 -9.61 2.06 36.64
CA SER A 104 -9.25 3.48 36.46
C SER A 104 -8.76 4.10 37.75
#